data_AF-A0A379VYS4-F1
#
_entry.id   AF-A0A379VYS4-F1
#
_cell.length_a   1.000
_cell.length_b   1.000
_cell.length_c   1.000
_cell.angle_alpha   90.00
_cell.angle_beta   90.00
_cell.angle_gamma   90.00
#
_symmetry.space_group_name_H-M   'P 1'
#
loop_
_entity.id
_entity.type
_entity.pdbx_description
1 polymer ?
#
loop_
_entity_poly.entity_id
_entity_poly.type
_entity_poly.pdbx_seq_one_letter_code
_entity_poly.pdbx_strand_id
1 'polypeptide(L)'
;MLKRIKIVTSLLLVLALFGLLQLTSGGLFFNSLKNDKENFTVLQTIRQQQSALNATWVELLQTRNTLNRAGIRWMMDQSNIGSGATVAELMQGATNTLKLTEKNWAQYEALPRDPRQSEAAFLEIKRTYDIYHGALAELIQLLGAGKINEFF
;
A
#
# COMPACT_ATOMS: atom_id res chain seq x y z
N MET A 1 -6.97 14.44 65.87
CA MET A 1 -6.02 13.77 66.78
C MET A 1 -4.60 13.70 66.20
N LEU A 2 -4.06 14.79 65.63
CA LEU A 2 -2.74 14.81 64.96
C LEU A 2 -1.69 15.65 65.69
N LYS A 3 -1.80 15.81 67.01
CA LYS A 3 -0.94 16.76 67.77
C LYS A 3 0.41 16.18 68.23
N ARG A 4 0.75 14.93 67.88
CA ARG A 4 2.05 14.29 68.21
C ARG A 4 2.56 13.37 67.09
N ILE A 5 2.79 13.91 65.90
CA ILE A 5 3.54 13.19 64.86
C ILE A 5 5.02 13.55 65.00
N LYS A 6 5.89 12.54 65.20
CA LYS A 6 7.34 12.76 65.11
C LYS A 6 7.68 13.18 63.68
N ILE A 7 8.56 14.18 63.54
CA ILE A 7 9.02 14.72 62.25
C ILE A 7 9.39 13.60 61.26
N VAL A 8 10.04 12.54 61.76
CA VAL A 8 10.41 11.35 60.97
C VAL A 8 9.20 10.66 60.32
N THR A 9 8.08 10.50 61.05
CA THR A 9 6.84 9.91 60.52
C THR A 9 6.23 10.79 59.43
N SER A 10 6.28 12.12 59.59
CA SER A 10 5.81 13.06 58.55
C SER A 10 6.68 12.99 57.30
N LEU A 11 8.00 12.87 57.47
CA LEU A 11 8.96 12.77 56.38
C LEU A 11 8.76 11.46 55.58
N LEU A 12 8.58 10.34 56.27
CA LEU A 12 8.26 9.05 55.65
C LEU A 12 6.94 9.08 54.88
N LEU A 13 5.94 9.78 55.39
CA LEU A 13 4.63 9.90 54.74
C LEU A 13 4.75 10.70 53.42
N VAL A 14 5.49 11.82 53.44
CA VAL A 14 5.78 12.61 52.24
C VAL A 14 6.56 11.78 51.21
N LEU A 15 7.55 11.02 51.66
CA LEU A 15 8.37 10.18 50.77
C LEU A 15 7.56 9.04 50.13
N ALA A 16 6.66 8.40 50.90
CA ALA A 16 5.73 7.41 50.37
C ALA A 16 4.77 8.01 49.34
N LEU A 17 4.26 9.21 49.60
CA LEU A 17 3.39 9.95 48.67
C LEU A 17 4.13 10.30 47.37
N PHE A 18 5.38 10.71 47.48
CA PHE A 18 6.25 10.99 46.33
C PHE A 18 6.52 9.72 45.51
N GLY A 19 6.81 8.60 46.17
CA GLY A 19 6.99 7.30 45.51
C GLY A 19 5.74 6.82 44.79
N LEU A 20 4.56 6.98 45.41
CA LEU A 20 3.26 6.70 44.79
C LEU A 20 3.04 7.54 43.54
N LEU A 21 3.27 8.85 43.62
CA LEU A 21 3.15 9.76 42.48
C LEU A 21 4.12 9.39 41.35
N GLN A 22 5.37 9.07 41.67
CA GLN A 22 6.37 8.62 40.69
C GLN A 22 5.96 7.30 40.02
N LEU A 23 5.43 6.33 40.76
CA LEU A 23 4.94 5.07 40.23
C LEU A 23 3.72 5.27 39.32
N THR A 24 2.75 6.10 39.72
CA THR A 24 1.60 6.42 38.86
C THR A 24 2.02 7.16 37.60
N SER A 25 2.97 8.08 37.69
CA SER A 25 3.52 8.81 36.53
C SER A 25 4.26 7.87 35.58
N GLY A 26 5.14 7.02 36.13
CA GLY A 26 5.86 6.00 35.35
C GLY A 26 4.93 4.97 34.70
N GLY A 27 3.87 4.56 35.40
CA GLY A 27 2.84 3.65 34.88
C GLY A 27 2.02 4.25 33.74
N LEU A 28 1.57 5.51 33.88
CA LEU A 28 0.88 6.24 32.82
C LEU A 28 1.78 6.48 31.62
N PHE A 29 3.05 6.83 31.85
CA PHE A 29 4.05 7.02 30.81
C PHE A 29 4.32 5.71 30.03
N PHE A 30 4.45 4.58 30.73
CA PHE A 30 4.61 3.27 30.10
C PHE A 30 3.38 2.87 29.27
N ASN A 31 2.17 3.15 29.78
CA ASN A 31 0.92 2.90 29.06
C ASN A 31 0.80 3.77 27.80
N SER A 32 1.18 5.04 27.86
CA SER A 32 1.23 5.93 26.70
C SER A 32 2.22 5.41 25.64
N LEU A 33 3.43 5.05 26.06
CA LEU A 33 4.45 4.49 25.15
C LEU A 33 3.99 3.19 24.49
N LYS A 34 3.26 2.33 25.21
CA LYS A 34 2.72 1.09 24.65
C LYS A 34 1.66 1.36 23.58
N ASN A 35 0.72 2.26 23.84
CA ASN A 35 -0.28 2.69 22.87
C ASN A 35 0.36 3.37 21.64
N ASP A 36 1.38 4.20 21.87
CA ASP A 36 2.12 4.86 20.79
C ASP A 36 2.86 3.85 19.91
N LYS A 37 3.39 2.77 20.50
CA LYS A 37 4.05 1.69 19.76
C LYS A 37 3.08 0.89 18.89
N GLU A 38 1.89 0.55 19.40
CA GLU A 38 0.86 -0.14 18.63
C GLU A 38 0.37 0.73 17.46
N ASN A 39 0.11 2.02 17.70
CA ASN A 39 -0.26 2.96 16.64
C ASN A 39 0.86 3.14 15.61
N PHE A 40 2.14 3.14 16.03
CA PHE A 40 3.27 3.24 15.11
C PHE A 40 3.34 2.04 14.16
N THR A 41 3.18 0.81 14.67
CA THR A 41 3.18 -0.40 13.83
C THR A 41 2.01 -0.40 12.83
N VAL A 42 0.83 0.05 13.26
CA VAL A 42 -0.33 0.17 12.36
C VAL A 42 -0.08 1.21 11.27
N LEU A 43 0.42 2.39 11.62
CA LEU A 43 0.76 3.43 10.65
C LEU A 43 1.85 2.97 9.67
N GLN A 44 2.85 2.24 10.14
CA GLN A 44 3.87 1.65 9.27
C GLN A 44 3.26 0.65 8.29
N THR A 45 2.33 -0.18 8.75
CA THR A 45 1.61 -1.14 7.91
C THR A 45 0.76 -0.43 6.85
N ILE A 46 0.01 0.60 7.25
CA ILE A 46 -0.79 1.42 6.32
C ILE A 46 0.10 2.06 5.25
N ARG A 47 1.28 2.58 5.62
CA ARG A 47 2.24 3.13 4.65
C ARG A 47 2.75 2.07 3.68
N GLN A 48 3.02 0.85 4.14
CA GLN A 48 3.41 -0.26 3.27
C GLN A 48 2.28 -0.63 2.30
N GLN A 49 1.03 -0.71 2.80
CA GLN A 49 -0.14 -0.96 1.97
C GLN A 49 -0.30 0.11 0.90
N GLN A 50 -0.21 1.38 1.28
CA GLN A 50 -0.30 2.50 0.34
C GLN A 50 0.83 2.48 -0.69
N SER A 51 2.05 2.15 -0.27
CA SER A 51 3.20 2.04 -1.19
C SER A 51 3.00 0.92 -2.21
N ALA A 52 2.58 -0.27 -1.78
CA ALA A 52 2.34 -1.41 -2.66
C ALA A 52 1.17 -1.15 -3.63
N LEU A 53 0.09 -0.55 -3.14
CA LEU A 53 -1.06 -0.16 -3.96
C LEU A 53 -0.68 0.91 -4.99
N ASN A 54 0.08 1.94 -4.60
CA ASN A 54 0.57 2.97 -5.52
C ASN A 54 1.48 2.38 -6.60
N ALA A 55 2.38 1.47 -6.25
CA ALA A 55 3.24 0.79 -7.22
C ALA A 55 2.40 0.00 -8.24
N THR A 56 1.44 -0.79 -7.76
CA THR A 56 0.49 -1.52 -8.60
C THR A 56 -0.24 -0.58 -9.56
N TRP A 57 -0.75 0.55 -9.06
CA TRP A 57 -1.47 1.52 -9.87
C TRP A 57 -0.59 2.16 -10.97
N VAL A 58 0.63 2.57 -10.62
CA VAL A 58 1.58 3.16 -11.58
C VAL A 58 1.91 2.16 -12.69
N GLU A 59 2.11 0.90 -12.35
CA GLU A 59 2.46 -0.14 -13.32
C GLU A 59 1.30 -0.53 -14.23
N LEU A 60 0.05 -0.51 -13.73
CA LEU A 60 -1.15 -0.65 -14.58
C LEU A 60 -1.23 0.48 -15.61
N LEU A 61 -0.99 1.73 -15.18
CA LEU A 61 -0.97 2.88 -16.09
C LEU A 61 0.17 2.80 -17.11
N GLN A 62 1.34 2.33 -16.70
CA GLN A 62 2.47 2.13 -17.60
C GLN A 62 2.20 1.00 -18.61
N THR A 63 1.55 -0.08 -18.19
CA THR A 63 1.10 -1.16 -19.08
C THR A 63 0.15 -0.59 -20.14
N ARG A 64 -0.88 0.14 -19.72
CA ARG A 64 -1.82 0.81 -20.64
C ARG A 64 -1.11 1.75 -21.61
N ASN A 65 -0.21 2.60 -21.12
CA ASN A 65 0.53 3.53 -21.98
C ASN A 65 1.36 2.78 -23.02
N THR A 66 2.04 1.70 -22.61
CA THR A 66 2.86 0.88 -23.50
C THR A 66 2.01 0.16 -24.54
N LEU A 67 0.84 -0.36 -24.15
CA LEU A 67 -0.12 -0.95 -25.08
C LEU A 67 -0.65 0.06 -26.10
N ASN A 68 -1.02 1.27 -25.66
CA ASN A 68 -1.45 2.33 -26.57
C ASN A 68 -0.34 2.68 -27.57
N ARG A 69 0.91 2.76 -27.12
CA ARG A 69 2.07 2.94 -28.01
C ARG A 69 2.22 1.79 -28.99
N ALA A 70 2.01 0.55 -28.56
CA ALA A 70 2.06 -0.63 -29.43
C ALA A 70 0.97 -0.60 -30.51
N GLY A 71 -0.27 -0.24 -30.16
CA GLY A 71 -1.38 -0.10 -31.11
C GLY A 71 -1.11 1.00 -32.16
N ILE A 72 -0.60 2.16 -31.73
CA ILE A 72 -0.19 3.24 -32.66
C ILE A 72 0.98 2.79 -33.55
N ARG A 73 1.98 2.12 -32.97
CA ARG A 73 3.14 1.58 -33.71
C ARG A 73 2.71 0.60 -34.79
N TRP A 74 1.74 -0.26 -34.49
CA TRP A 74 1.17 -1.22 -35.43
C TRP A 74 0.49 -0.54 -36.63
N MET A 75 -0.27 0.53 -36.39
CA MET A 75 -0.85 1.33 -37.48
C MET A 75 0.22 2.04 -38.34
N MET A 76 1.29 2.55 -37.71
CA MET A 76 2.39 3.19 -38.43
C MET A 76 3.22 2.22 -39.29
N ASP A 77 3.41 0.98 -38.83
CA ASP A 77 4.11 -0.06 -39.58
C ASP A 77 3.41 -0.40 -40.90
N GLN A 78 2.06 -0.39 -40.94
CA GLN A 78 1.32 -0.59 -42.18
C GLN A 78 1.61 0.47 -43.25
N SER A 79 1.94 1.69 -42.82
CA SER A 79 2.25 2.80 -43.72
C SER A 79 3.76 2.98 -43.95
N ASN A 80 4.61 2.04 -43.49
CA ASN A 80 6.08 2.11 -43.57
C ASN A 80 6.70 3.39 -42.98
N ILE A 81 5.99 4.09 -42.09
CA ILE A 81 6.46 5.30 -41.38
C ILE A 81 6.90 5.00 -39.94
N GLY A 82 6.97 3.71 -39.62
CA GLY A 82 7.34 3.21 -38.32
C GLY A 82 8.77 3.54 -37.89
N SER A 83 8.96 4.02 -36.66
CA SER A 83 10.29 4.22 -36.07
C SER A 83 10.31 3.93 -34.56
N GLY A 84 11.50 3.68 -34.00
CA GLY A 84 11.69 3.35 -32.59
C GLY A 84 11.34 1.89 -32.27
N ALA A 85 10.94 1.64 -31.02
CA ALA A 85 10.60 0.30 -30.54
C ALA A 85 9.51 -0.35 -31.39
N THR A 86 9.73 -1.62 -31.74
CA THR A 86 8.80 -2.44 -32.51
C THR A 86 7.54 -2.78 -31.71
N VAL A 87 6.48 -3.18 -32.40
CA VAL A 87 5.26 -3.69 -31.73
C VAL A 87 5.62 -4.85 -30.80
N ALA A 88 6.47 -5.78 -31.24
CA ALA A 88 6.89 -6.92 -30.43
C ALA A 88 7.61 -6.49 -29.13
N GLU A 89 8.53 -5.53 -29.20
CA GLU A 89 9.23 -5.02 -28.02
C GLU A 89 8.28 -4.30 -27.05
N LEU A 90 7.35 -3.49 -27.57
CA LEU A 90 6.35 -2.81 -26.75
C LEU A 90 5.39 -3.81 -26.10
N MET A 91 4.97 -4.85 -26.83
CA MET A 91 4.12 -5.93 -26.30
C MET A 91 4.82 -6.72 -25.20
N GLN A 92 6.10 -7.04 -25.40
CA GLN A 92 6.90 -7.69 -24.36
C GLN A 92 7.06 -6.78 -23.14
N GLY A 93 7.28 -5.48 -23.34
CA GLY A 93 7.35 -4.49 -22.28
C GLY A 93 6.06 -4.42 -21.46
N ALA A 94 4.90 -4.29 -22.13
CA ALA A 94 3.59 -4.28 -21.49
C ALA A 94 3.33 -5.57 -20.70
N THR A 95 3.65 -6.73 -21.27
CA THR A 95 3.49 -8.03 -20.60
C THR A 95 4.37 -8.12 -19.34
N ASN A 96 5.61 -7.65 -19.41
CA ASN A 96 6.52 -7.65 -18.26
C ASN A 96 6.05 -6.70 -17.15
N THR A 97 5.58 -5.50 -17.51
CA THR A 97 5.03 -4.54 -16.55
C THR A 97 3.76 -5.08 -15.89
N LEU A 98 2.88 -5.77 -16.63
CA LEU A 98 1.68 -6.38 -16.06
C LEU A 98 2.02 -7.52 -15.09
N LYS A 99 3.05 -8.32 -15.36
CA LYS A 99 3.56 -9.33 -14.40
C LYS A 99 4.15 -8.69 -13.14
N LEU A 100 4.81 -7.54 -13.27
CA LEU A 100 5.30 -6.80 -12.11
C LEU A 100 4.15 -6.25 -11.27
N THR A 101 3.08 -5.80 -11.93
CA THR A 101 1.84 -5.37 -11.28
C THR A 101 1.25 -6.51 -10.43
N GLU A 102 1.15 -7.72 -10.98
CA GLU A 102 0.66 -8.90 -10.25
C GLU A 102 1.48 -9.17 -8.98
N LYS A 103 2.80 -9.03 -9.06
CA LYS A 103 3.69 -9.18 -7.90
C LYS A 103 3.43 -8.13 -6.82
N ASN A 104 3.29 -6.86 -7.21
CA ASN A 104 3.05 -5.77 -6.26
C ASN A 104 1.64 -5.83 -5.67
N TRP A 105 0.66 -6.24 -6.46
CA TRP A 105 -0.69 -6.51 -5.99
C TRP A 105 -0.72 -7.64 -4.96
N ALA A 106 -0.04 -8.76 -5.23
CA ALA A 106 0.07 -9.86 -4.28
C ALA A 106 0.73 -9.43 -2.95
N GLN A 107 1.73 -8.53 -3.01
CA GLN A 107 2.30 -7.93 -1.80
C GLN A 107 1.28 -7.09 -1.04
N TYR A 108 0.49 -6.26 -1.74
CA TYR A 108 -0.59 -5.48 -1.12
C TYR A 108 -1.64 -6.38 -0.46
N GLU A 109 -2.06 -7.45 -1.13
CA GLU A 109 -3.06 -8.38 -0.58
C GLU A 109 -2.57 -9.14 0.66
N ALA A 110 -1.27 -9.46 0.72
CA ALA A 110 -0.64 -10.17 1.82
C ALA A 110 -0.39 -9.31 3.07
N LEU A 111 -0.42 -7.97 2.94
CA LEU A 111 -0.21 -7.08 4.09
C LEU A 111 -1.38 -7.19 5.08
N PRO A 112 -1.08 -7.30 6.39
CA PRO A 112 -2.13 -7.43 7.40
C PRO A 112 -3.00 -6.17 7.42
N ARG A 113 -4.30 -6.36 7.62
CA ARG A 113 -5.27 -5.26 7.74
C ARG A 113 -5.64 -5.07 9.20
N ASP A 114 -5.64 -3.82 9.64
CA ASP A 114 -6.12 -3.44 10.97
C ASP A 114 -7.67 -3.49 10.96
N PRO A 115 -8.33 -3.99 12.01
CA PRO A 115 -9.80 -4.05 12.10
C PRO A 115 -10.52 -2.71 11.94
N ARG A 116 -9.82 -1.59 12.13
CA ARG A 116 -10.35 -0.23 11.91
C ARG A 116 -10.40 0.15 10.43
N GLN A 117 -9.76 -0.60 9.53
CA GLN A 117 -9.81 -0.37 8.09
C GLN A 117 -11.11 -0.92 7.51
N SER A 118 -11.65 -0.22 6.51
CA SER A 118 -12.90 -0.63 5.85
C SER A 118 -12.68 -1.84 4.95
N GLU A 119 -13.29 -2.98 5.30
CA GLU A 119 -13.29 -4.18 4.46
C GLU A 119 -13.99 -3.93 3.12
N ALA A 120 -15.07 -3.13 3.12
CA ALA A 120 -15.78 -2.77 1.90
C ALA A 120 -14.88 -1.97 0.93
N ALA A 121 -14.03 -1.08 1.46
CA ALA A 121 -13.09 -0.33 0.63
C ALA A 121 -12.02 -1.26 0.02
N PHE A 122 -11.52 -2.23 0.80
CA PHE A 122 -10.58 -3.23 0.28
C PHE A 122 -11.19 -4.07 -0.84
N LEU A 123 -12.42 -4.58 -0.64
CA LEU A 123 -13.11 -5.37 -1.66
C LEU A 123 -13.36 -4.58 -2.94
N GLU A 124 -13.67 -3.28 -2.84
CA GLU A 124 -13.85 -2.43 -4.01
C GLU A 124 -12.53 -2.18 -4.75
N ILE A 125 -11.43 -1.96 -4.03
CA ILE A 125 -10.09 -1.84 -4.63
C ILE A 125 -9.72 -3.15 -5.35
N LYS A 126 -9.99 -4.31 -4.75
CA LYS A 126 -9.76 -5.61 -5.38
C LYS A 126 -10.59 -5.80 -6.64
N ARG A 127 -11.89 -5.52 -6.58
CA ARG A 127 -12.79 -5.62 -7.72
C ARG A 127 -12.34 -4.73 -8.89
N THR A 128 -11.96 -3.49 -8.59
CA THR A 128 -11.49 -2.54 -9.63
C THR A 128 -10.14 -2.92 -10.19
N TYR A 129 -9.23 -3.46 -9.36
CA TYR A 129 -7.99 -4.06 -9.82
C TYR A 129 -8.25 -5.23 -10.78
N ASP A 130 -9.08 -6.20 -10.40
CA ASP A 130 -9.35 -7.41 -11.20
C ASP A 130 -9.93 -7.05 -12.57
N ILE A 131 -10.87 -6.10 -12.61
CA ILE A 131 -11.46 -5.60 -13.86
C ILE A 131 -10.39 -4.94 -14.74
N TYR A 132 -9.58 -4.06 -14.16
CA TYR A 132 -8.64 -3.27 -14.94
C TYR A 132 -7.45 -4.10 -15.41
N HIS A 133 -6.90 -4.95 -14.55
CA HIS A 133 -5.86 -5.93 -14.91
C HIS A 133 -6.38 -6.89 -16.00
N GLY A 134 -7.59 -7.43 -15.83
CA GLY A 134 -8.22 -8.31 -16.80
C GLY A 134 -8.37 -7.66 -18.18
N ALA A 135 -8.82 -6.40 -18.22
CA ALA A 135 -8.92 -5.63 -19.46
C ALA A 135 -7.54 -5.43 -20.12
N LEU A 136 -6.50 -5.11 -19.36
CA LEU A 136 -5.14 -4.96 -19.92
C LEU A 136 -4.57 -6.29 -20.43
N ALA A 137 -4.85 -7.39 -19.74
CA ALA A 137 -4.49 -8.73 -20.20
C ALA A 137 -5.20 -9.10 -21.50
N GLU A 138 -6.49 -8.76 -21.63
CA GLU A 138 -7.26 -8.94 -22.86
C GLU A 138 -6.68 -8.10 -24.00
N LEU A 139 -6.36 -6.82 -23.77
CA LEU A 139 -5.71 -5.97 -24.77
C LEU A 139 -4.36 -6.53 -25.25
N ILE A 140 -3.58 -7.16 -24.36
CA ILE A 140 -2.36 -7.88 -24.76
C ILE A 140 -2.69 -9.04 -25.72
N GLN A 141 -3.72 -9.83 -25.43
CA GLN A 141 -4.12 -10.94 -26.30
C GLN A 141 -4.63 -10.45 -27.65
N LEU A 142 -5.50 -9.44 -27.67
CA LEU A 142 -6.09 -8.89 -28.88
C LEU A 142 -5.02 -8.32 -29.82
N LEU A 143 -4.10 -7.50 -29.29
CA LEU A 143 -3.03 -6.92 -30.10
C LEU A 143 -2.01 -7.99 -30.54
N GLY A 144 -1.72 -8.98 -29.68
CA GLY A 144 -0.88 -10.13 -30.03
C GLY A 144 -1.47 -11.01 -31.14
N ALA A 145 -2.80 -11.12 -31.21
CA ALA A 145 -3.53 -11.79 -32.27
C ALA A 145 -3.73 -10.93 -33.54
N GLY A 146 -3.25 -9.69 -33.55
CA GLY A 146 -3.44 -8.75 -34.67
C GLY A 146 -4.86 -8.20 -34.80
N LYS A 147 -5.71 -8.37 -33.78
CA LYS A 147 -7.11 -7.91 -33.75
C LYS A 147 -7.20 -6.43 -33.37
N ILE A 148 -6.60 -5.56 -34.19
CA ILE A 148 -6.46 -4.13 -33.88
C ILE A 148 -7.80 -3.41 -33.67
N ASN A 149 -8.86 -3.82 -34.38
CA ASN A 149 -10.17 -3.18 -34.28
C ASN A 149 -10.89 -3.51 -32.97
N GLU A 150 -10.58 -4.66 -32.36
CA GLU A 150 -11.12 -5.05 -31.05
C GLU A 150 -10.29 -4.42 -29.91
N PHE A 151 -9.04 -4.03 -30.20
CA PHE A 151 -8.14 -3.39 -29.24
C PHE A 151 -8.49 -1.91 -28.97
N PHE A 152 -9.11 -1.20 -29.92
CA PHE A 152 -9.51 0.21 -29.81
C PHE A 152 -10.96 0.37 -29.40
#